data_AF-A0A101G4J1-F1
#
_entry.id   AF-A0A101G4J1-F1
#
_cell.length_a   1.000
_cell.length_b   1.000
_cell.length_c   1.000
_cell.angle_alpha   90.00
_cell.angle_beta   90.00
_cell.angle_gamma   90.00
#
_symmetry.space_group_name_H-M   'P 1'
#
loop_
_entity.id
_entity.type
_entity.pdbx_description
1 polymer ?
#
loop_
_entity_poly.entity_id
_entity_poly.type
_entity_poly.pdbx_seq_one_letter_code
_entity_poly.pdbx_strand_id
1 'polypeptide(L)'
;MIKKIITILFVSLFVFADKALAVCPVCTVAVASGVGASRSVGVDDLIIGLWVGALIVSMIMWTVDWLNKKNFKFKGLGILTAIGYFALVVLPLYTMDIIGNPLNSFCGCGIDKLLVGIIGGSIAFWFGAVWYEYLKERNNNKAYFPFQKVVMPILPVIILSIMFYFLTK
;
A
#
# COMPACT_ATOMS: atom_id res chain seq x y z
N MET A 1 -35.41 0.68 0.02
CA MET A 1 -34.81 0.79 1.37
C MET A 1 -33.29 0.61 1.37
N ILE A 2 -32.74 -0.34 0.60
CA ILE A 2 -31.28 -0.57 0.45
C ILE A 2 -30.47 0.68 0.02
N LYS A 3 -30.99 1.49 -0.93
CA LYS A 3 -30.30 2.72 -1.36
C LYS A 3 -30.11 3.77 -0.25
N LYS A 4 -31.09 3.93 0.66
CA LYS A 4 -30.98 4.86 1.80
C LYS A 4 -29.95 4.38 2.82
N ILE A 5 -29.85 3.07 3.06
CA ILE A 5 -28.86 2.49 3.99
C ILE A 5 -27.45 2.68 3.44
N ILE A 6 -27.23 2.45 2.13
CA ILE A 6 -25.94 2.68 1.48
C ILE A 6 -25.54 4.16 1.53
N THR A 7 -26.48 5.08 1.28
CA THR A 7 -26.20 6.52 1.38
C THR A 7 -25.91 6.96 2.82
N ILE A 8 -26.60 6.42 3.82
CA ILE A 8 -26.34 6.73 5.23
C ILE A 8 -24.98 6.16 5.67
N LEU A 9 -24.60 4.97 5.18
CA LEU A 9 -23.28 4.37 5.45
C LEU A 9 -22.14 5.17 4.79
N PHE A 10 -22.37 5.68 3.58
CA PHE A 10 -21.41 6.48 2.82
C PHE A 10 -21.24 7.90 3.40
N VAL A 11 -22.33 8.51 3.88
CA VAL A 11 -22.31 9.80 4.59
C VAL A 11 -21.66 9.66 5.97
N SER A 12 -21.93 8.56 6.68
CA SER A 12 -21.25 8.22 7.95
C SER A 12 -19.74 8.09 7.78
N LEU A 13 -19.27 7.43 6.70
CA LEU A 13 -17.84 7.31 6.40
C LEU A 13 -17.14 8.66 6.15
N PHE A 14 -17.84 9.64 5.58
CA PHE A 14 -17.30 10.98 5.33
C PHE A 14 -17.32 11.88 6.57
N VAL A 15 -18.25 11.67 7.51
CA VAL A 15 -18.40 12.51 8.72
C VAL A 15 -17.35 12.16 9.79
N PHE A 16 -16.76 10.97 9.77
CA PHE A 16 -15.62 10.62 10.66
C PHE A 16 -14.26 11.16 10.21
N ALA A 17 -14.21 11.98 9.15
CA ALA A 17 -12.97 12.54 8.60
C ALA A 17 -12.33 13.67 9.45
N ASP A 18 -12.97 14.11 10.54
CA ASP A 18 -12.48 15.22 11.37
C ASP A 18 -11.34 14.85 12.34
N LYS A 19 -11.04 13.56 12.51
CA LYS A 19 -9.91 13.09 13.30
C LYS A 19 -9.15 12.06 12.46
N ALA A 20 -8.05 12.49 11.86
CA ALA A 20 -7.06 11.59 11.27
C ALA A 20 -6.51 10.66 12.37
N LEU A 21 -7.18 9.53 12.57
CA LEU A 21 -6.64 8.41 13.31
C LEU A 21 -5.41 7.91 12.52
N ALA A 22 -4.32 7.61 13.22
CA ALA A 22 -3.03 7.19 12.64
C ALA A 22 -3.10 5.87 11.85
N VAL A 23 -4.28 5.27 11.78
CA VAL A 23 -4.64 4.11 10.99
C VAL A 23 -6.01 4.43 10.40
N CYS A 24 -6.08 4.77 9.12
CA CYS A 24 -7.35 5.14 8.49
C CYS A 24 -8.14 3.86 8.17
N PRO A 25 -9.26 3.58 8.88
CA PRO A 25 -10.06 2.37 8.60
C PRO A 25 -10.56 2.36 7.15
N VAL A 26 -10.76 3.54 6.56
CA VAL A 26 -11.14 3.70 5.15
C VAL A 26 -10.06 3.15 4.21
N CYS A 27 -8.76 3.29 4.53
CA CYS A 27 -7.70 2.71 3.71
C CYS A 27 -7.70 1.18 3.77
N THR A 28 -7.93 0.58 4.95
CA THR A 28 -8.04 -0.88 5.09
C THR A 28 -9.27 -1.42 4.35
N VAL A 29 -10.41 -0.72 4.45
CA VAL A 29 -11.63 -1.06 3.71
C VAL A 29 -11.43 -0.88 2.20
N ALA A 30 -10.74 0.18 1.77
CA ALA A 30 -10.43 0.43 0.37
C ALA A 30 -9.48 -0.63 -0.20
N VAL A 31 -8.47 -1.06 0.57
CA VAL A 31 -7.57 -2.15 0.18
C VAL A 31 -8.34 -3.47 0.10
N ALA A 32 -9.13 -3.82 1.12
CA ALA A 32 -9.92 -5.06 1.12
C ALA A 32 -10.93 -5.11 -0.04
N SER A 33 -11.67 -4.02 -0.27
CA SER A 33 -12.62 -3.92 -1.38
C SER A 33 -11.92 -3.87 -2.74
N GLY A 34 -10.79 -3.18 -2.86
CA GLY A 34 -9.99 -3.09 -4.08
C GLY A 34 -9.37 -4.42 -4.47
N VAL A 35 -8.84 -5.20 -3.51
CA VAL A 35 -8.32 -6.55 -3.73
C VAL A 35 -9.45 -7.47 -4.20
N GLY A 36 -10.60 -7.46 -3.51
CA GLY A 36 -11.76 -8.27 -3.90
C GLY A 36 -12.31 -7.93 -5.29
N ALA A 37 -12.41 -6.64 -5.63
CA ALA A 37 -12.86 -6.19 -6.94
C ALA A 37 -11.84 -6.49 -8.05
N SER A 38 -10.55 -6.36 -7.79
CA SER A 38 -9.52 -6.66 -8.80
C SER A 38 -9.47 -8.15 -9.14
N ARG A 39 -9.71 -9.02 -8.14
CA ARG A 39 -9.85 -10.47 -8.35
C ARG A 39 -11.07 -10.84 -9.20
N SER A 40 -12.22 -10.16 -9.02
CA SER A 40 -13.41 -10.45 -9.82
C SER A 40 -13.24 -10.06 -11.30
N VAL A 41 -12.35 -9.11 -11.60
CA VAL A 41 -11.95 -8.72 -12.96
C VAL A 41 -10.86 -9.64 -13.54
N GLY A 42 -10.30 -10.56 -12.74
CA GLY A 42 -9.29 -11.52 -13.17
C GLY A 42 -7.85 -10.99 -13.19
N VAL A 43 -7.56 -9.92 -12.44
CA VAL A 43 -6.19 -9.42 -12.28
C VAL A 43 -5.38 -10.40 -11.41
N ASP A 44 -4.15 -10.72 -11.82
CA ASP A 44 -3.28 -11.62 -11.05
C ASP A 44 -2.91 -11.02 -9.68
N ASP A 45 -2.96 -11.86 -8.65
CA ASP A 45 -2.72 -11.49 -7.26
C ASP A 45 -1.32 -10.92 -7.00
N LEU A 46 -0.33 -11.26 -7.81
CA LEU A 46 1.00 -10.69 -7.73
C LEU A 46 1.00 -9.19 -8.03
N ILE A 47 0.24 -8.76 -9.04
CA ILE A 47 0.11 -7.35 -9.42
C ILE A 47 -0.70 -6.60 -8.37
N ILE A 48 -1.80 -7.18 -7.88
CA ILE A 48 -2.59 -6.59 -6.80
C ILE A 48 -1.70 -6.37 -5.57
N GLY A 49 -0.88 -7.37 -5.22
CA GLY A 49 0.05 -7.30 -4.11
C GLY A 49 1.05 -6.15 -4.24
N LEU A 50 1.61 -5.91 -5.44
CA LEU A 50 2.54 -4.79 -5.68
C LEU A 50 1.93 -3.46 -5.23
N TRP A 51 0.68 -3.19 -5.63
CA TRP A 51 0.00 -1.94 -5.30
C TRP A 51 -0.37 -1.85 -3.83
N VAL A 52 -0.75 -2.95 -3.20
CA VAL A 52 -0.99 -3.00 -1.75
C VAL A 52 0.29 -2.69 -0.98
N GLY A 53 1.42 -3.29 -1.36
CA GLY A 53 2.73 -3.00 -0.78
C GLY A 53 3.16 -1.54 -0.92
N ALA A 54 2.99 -0.98 -2.12
CA ALA A 54 3.27 0.43 -2.37
C ALA A 54 2.43 1.37 -1.48
N LEU A 55 1.14 1.07 -1.31
CA LEU A 55 0.24 1.83 -0.46
C LEU A 55 0.65 1.76 1.01
N ILE A 56 1.02 0.58 1.51
CA ILE A 56 1.52 0.38 2.87
C ILE A 56 2.73 1.29 3.14
N VAL A 57 3.74 1.26 2.27
CA VAL A 57 4.96 2.07 2.45
C VAL A 57 4.67 3.56 2.37
N SER A 58 3.80 3.98 1.44
CA SER A 58 3.35 5.37 1.34
C SER A 58 2.71 5.86 2.64
N MET A 59 1.84 5.04 3.25
CA MET A 59 1.18 5.37 4.50
C MET A 59 2.15 5.39 5.69
N ILE A 60 3.10 4.46 5.74
CA ILE A 60 4.14 4.43 6.79
C ILE A 60 4.95 5.73 6.73
N MET A 61 5.50 6.09 5.58
CA MET A 61 6.33 7.30 5.44
C MET A 61 5.55 8.56 5.81
N TRP A 62 4.30 8.68 5.35
CA TRP A 62 3.44 9.81 5.71
C TRP A 62 3.14 9.87 7.21
N THR A 63 2.87 8.71 7.85
CA THR A 63 2.55 8.63 9.29
C THR A 63 3.76 9.00 10.14
N VAL A 64 4.95 8.51 9.77
CA VAL A 64 6.21 8.86 10.43
C VAL A 64 6.48 10.36 10.31
N ASP A 65 6.33 10.94 9.12
CA ASP A 65 6.48 12.39 8.91
C ASP A 65 5.48 13.20 9.75
N TRP A 66 4.22 12.75 9.82
CA TRP A 66 3.19 13.42 10.61
C TRP A 66 3.48 13.37 12.12
N LEU A 67 3.91 12.23 12.66
CA LEU A 67 4.29 12.08 14.07
C LEU A 67 5.53 12.91 14.41
N ASN A 68 6.52 12.95 13.51
CA ASN A 68 7.71 13.78 13.67
C ASN A 68 7.35 15.27 13.73
N LYS A 69 6.41 15.75 12.90
CA LYS A 69 5.89 17.13 12.96
C LYS A 69 5.19 17.46 14.28
N LYS A 70 4.66 16.45 14.99
CA LYS A 70 4.06 16.60 16.33
C LYS A 70 5.08 16.52 17.47
N ASN A 71 6.39 16.52 17.18
CA ASN A 71 7.48 16.37 18.15
C ASN A 71 7.47 15.04 18.93
N PHE A 72 6.80 14.00 18.42
CA PHE A 72 6.83 12.68 19.04
C PHE A 72 8.12 11.94 18.64
N LYS A 73 9.19 12.13 19.40
CA LYS A 73 10.52 11.55 19.12
C LYS A 73 10.71 10.22 19.86
N PHE A 74 10.32 9.12 19.24
CA PHE A 74 10.58 7.76 19.75
C PHE A 74 11.61 7.03 18.86
N LYS A 75 12.65 6.42 19.45
CA LYS A 75 13.77 5.78 18.72
C LYS A 75 13.38 4.57 17.86
N GLY A 76 12.14 4.08 17.94
CA GLY A 76 11.62 2.96 17.12
C GLY A 76 10.37 3.29 16.32
N LEU A 77 10.03 4.57 16.15
CA LEU A 77 8.75 4.99 15.58
C LEU A 77 8.51 4.42 14.16
N GLY A 78 9.53 4.46 13.31
CA GLY A 78 9.44 3.94 11.94
C GLY A 78 9.22 2.42 11.90
N ILE A 79 9.92 1.67 12.74
CA ILE A 79 9.78 0.20 12.80
C ILE A 79 8.41 -0.18 13.38
N LEU A 80 7.99 0.48 14.46
CA LEU A 80 6.70 0.21 15.10
C LEU A 80 5.52 0.55 14.17
N THR A 81 5.60 1.67 13.45
CA THR A 81 4.58 2.05 12.46
C THR A 81 4.57 1.08 11.29
N ALA A 82 5.74 0.65 10.79
CA ALA A 82 5.81 -0.36 9.74
C ALA A 82 5.15 -1.68 10.17
N ILE A 83 5.53 -2.22 11.33
CA ILE A 83 4.92 -3.45 11.88
C ILE A 83 3.41 -3.27 12.05
N GLY A 84 2.96 -2.14 12.58
CA GLY A 84 1.55 -1.83 12.75
C GLY A 84 0.75 -1.87 11.44
N TYR A 85 1.25 -1.21 10.39
CA TYR A 85 0.58 -1.19 9.09
C TYR A 85 0.61 -2.55 8.38
N PHE A 86 1.75 -3.25 8.41
CA PHE A 86 1.83 -4.60 7.84
C PHE A 86 0.90 -5.56 8.58
N ALA A 87 0.85 -5.54 9.91
CA ALA A 87 -0.08 -6.36 10.68
C ALA A 87 -1.54 -6.03 10.35
N LEU A 88 -1.89 -4.75 10.27
CA LEU A 88 -3.26 -4.31 9.98
C LEU A 88 -3.75 -4.71 8.59
N VAL A 89 -2.86 -4.78 7.59
CA VAL A 89 -3.25 -5.21 6.25
C VAL A 89 -3.15 -6.73 6.12
N VAL A 90 -2.05 -7.34 6.54
CA VAL A 90 -1.82 -8.78 6.35
C VAL A 90 -2.74 -9.63 7.22
N LEU A 91 -3.05 -9.24 8.48
CA LEU A 91 -3.90 -10.04 9.36
C LEU A 91 -5.32 -10.22 8.83
N PRO A 92 -6.07 -9.17 8.43
CA PRO A 92 -7.39 -9.34 7.81
C PRO A 92 -7.34 -10.21 6.57
N LEU A 93 -6.34 -10.02 5.70
CA LEU A 93 -6.20 -10.83 4.49
C LEU A 93 -5.89 -12.31 4.80
N TYR A 94 -5.16 -12.59 5.88
CA TYR A 94 -4.97 -13.96 6.36
C TYR A 94 -6.29 -14.55 6.91
N THR A 95 -7.04 -13.80 7.72
CA THR A 95 -8.32 -14.29 8.28
C THR A 95 -9.42 -14.51 7.25
N MET A 96 -9.31 -13.88 6.07
CA MET A 96 -10.23 -14.05 4.95
C MET A 96 -9.82 -15.23 4.03
N ASP A 97 -8.80 -16.02 4.41
CA ASP A 97 -8.22 -17.10 3.60
C ASP A 97 -7.79 -16.65 2.19
N ILE A 98 -7.48 -15.36 2.05
CA ILE A 98 -7.03 -14.72 0.81
C ILE A 98 -5.53 -14.94 0.61
N ILE A 99 -4.77 -14.97 1.71
CA ILE A 99 -3.34 -15.28 1.79
C ILE A 99 -3.18 -16.70 2.37
N GLY A 100 -2.44 -17.56 1.69
CA GLY A 100 -2.16 -18.94 2.14
C GLY A 100 -3.08 -20.00 1.55
N ASN A 101 -3.96 -19.62 0.62
CA ASN A 101 -4.75 -20.59 -0.14
C ASN A 101 -3.83 -21.34 -1.13
N PRO A 102 -3.87 -22.69 -1.20
CA PRO A 102 -3.05 -23.47 -2.12
C PRO A 102 -3.28 -23.10 -3.60
N LEU A 103 -4.43 -22.55 -3.96
CA LEU A 103 -4.72 -22.04 -5.31
C LEU A 103 -3.90 -20.78 -5.67
N ASN A 104 -3.29 -20.11 -4.69
CA ASN A 104 -2.59 -18.85 -4.85
C ASN A 104 -1.08 -18.95 -4.66
N SER A 105 -0.53 -20.16 -4.78
CA SER A 105 0.90 -20.39 -4.69
C SER A 105 1.64 -19.93 -5.95
N PHE A 106 2.68 -19.11 -5.75
CA PHE A 106 3.67 -18.79 -6.76
C PHE A 106 4.63 -19.98 -6.89
N CYS A 107 4.89 -20.44 -8.11
CA CYS A 107 5.96 -21.38 -8.45
C CYS A 107 5.96 -22.75 -7.73
N GLY A 108 4.82 -23.21 -7.18
CA GLY A 108 4.71 -24.54 -6.54
C GLY A 108 5.50 -24.73 -5.24
N CYS A 109 6.17 -23.69 -4.73
CA CYS A 109 6.94 -23.69 -3.47
C CYS A 109 6.12 -23.25 -2.25
N GLY A 110 4.80 -23.11 -2.38
CA GLY A 110 3.89 -22.78 -1.27
C GLY A 110 3.90 -21.30 -0.84
N ILE A 111 4.59 -20.41 -1.56
CA ILE A 111 4.62 -18.98 -1.25
C ILE A 111 3.46 -18.29 -1.95
N ASP A 112 2.65 -17.54 -1.19
CA ASP A 112 1.48 -16.84 -1.71
C ASP A 112 1.86 -15.69 -2.67
N LYS A 113 1.25 -15.67 -3.87
CA LYS A 113 1.47 -14.66 -4.92
C LYS A 113 1.25 -13.24 -4.41
N LEU A 114 0.20 -13.03 -3.61
CA LEU A 114 -0.16 -11.72 -3.09
C LEU A 114 0.93 -11.22 -2.13
N LEU A 115 1.46 -12.11 -1.28
CA LEU A 115 2.51 -11.78 -0.33
C LEU A 115 3.83 -11.42 -1.03
N VAL A 116 4.20 -12.16 -2.08
CA VAL A 116 5.37 -11.80 -2.94
C VAL A 116 5.17 -10.43 -3.57
N GLY A 117 3.95 -10.17 -4.08
CA GLY A 117 3.60 -8.87 -4.64
C GLY A 117 3.73 -7.74 -3.61
N ILE A 118 3.20 -7.93 -2.40
CA ILE A 118 3.29 -6.93 -1.31
C ILE A 118 4.75 -6.61 -0.99
N ILE A 119 5.60 -7.62 -0.87
CA ILE A 119 7.03 -7.42 -0.59
C ILE A 119 7.70 -6.67 -1.75
N GLY A 120 7.50 -7.14 -2.99
CA GLY A 120 8.09 -6.52 -4.18
C GLY A 120 7.66 -5.07 -4.36
N GLY A 121 6.37 -4.77 -4.16
CA GLY A 121 5.82 -3.42 -4.29
C GLY A 121 6.30 -2.48 -3.21
N SER A 122 6.43 -3.00 -1.98
CA SER A 122 6.99 -2.23 -0.86
C SER A 122 8.44 -1.82 -1.14
N ILE A 123 9.27 -2.75 -1.60
CA ILE A 123 10.67 -2.50 -1.94
C ILE A 123 10.77 -1.49 -3.09
N ALA A 124 10.00 -1.69 -4.16
CA ALA A 124 10.03 -0.83 -5.33
C ALA A 124 9.61 0.61 -5.01
N PHE A 125 8.53 0.78 -4.25
CA PHE A 125 8.06 2.09 -3.83
C PHE A 125 9.06 2.79 -2.90
N TRP A 126 9.58 2.05 -1.91
CA TRP A 126 10.61 2.57 -1.01
C TRP A 126 11.86 3.02 -1.76
N PHE A 127 12.34 2.19 -2.70
CA PHE A 127 13.48 2.52 -3.55
C PHE A 127 13.24 3.81 -4.34
N GLY A 128 12.09 3.95 -5.00
CA GLY A 128 11.74 5.15 -5.75
C GLY A 128 11.63 6.41 -4.88
N ALA A 129 11.15 6.27 -3.63
CA ALA A 129 11.08 7.35 -2.66
C ALA A 129 12.47 7.80 -2.16
N VAL A 130 13.34 6.86 -1.82
CA VAL A 130 14.72 7.17 -1.41
C VAL A 130 15.50 7.77 -2.57
N TRP A 131 15.33 7.24 -3.78
CA TRP A 131 15.98 7.76 -4.99
C TRP A 131 15.56 9.19 -5.31
N TYR A 132 14.29 9.55 -5.05
CA TYR A 132 13.83 10.93 -5.16
C TYR A 132 14.58 11.89 -4.22
N GLU A 133 14.70 11.55 -2.93
CA GLU A 133 15.39 12.42 -1.97
C GLU A 133 16.88 12.54 -2.33
N TYR A 134 17.52 11.45 -2.74
CA TYR A 134 18.91 11.47 -3.22
C TYR A 134 19.11 12.40 -4.44
N LEU A 135 18.22 12.35 -5.43
CA LEU A 135 18.29 13.23 -6.60
C LEU A 135 18.06 14.70 -6.22
N LYS A 136 17.11 14.96 -5.32
CA LYS A 136 16.77 16.30 -4.83
C LYS A 136 17.94 16.92 -4.07
N GLU A 137 18.63 16.17 -3.23
CA GLU A 137 19.84 16.62 -2.51
C GLU A 137 20.94 17.07 -3.48
N ARG A 138 21.14 16.33 -4.58
CA ARG A 138 22.11 16.69 -5.64
C ARG A 138 21.70 17.91 -6.47
N ASN A 139 20.44 18.32 -6.42
CA ASN A 139 19.91 19.45 -7.19
C ASN A 139 19.56 20.65 -6.28
N ASN A 140 20.46 21.01 -5.36
CA ASN A 140 20.26 22.14 -4.44
C ASN A 140 18.92 22.07 -3.66
N ASN A 141 18.50 20.86 -3.25
CA ASN A 141 17.21 20.58 -2.61
C ASN A 141 15.96 20.92 -3.44
N LYS A 142 16.09 21.05 -4.77
CA LYS A 142 14.99 21.32 -5.69
C LYS A 142 14.63 20.06 -6.50
N ALA A 143 13.33 19.86 -6.73
CA ALA A 143 12.88 18.86 -7.69
C ALA A 143 13.26 19.29 -9.12
N TYR A 144 13.59 18.33 -9.97
CA TYR A 144 13.92 18.54 -11.39
C TYR A 144 12.69 18.91 -12.22
N PHE A 145 11.52 18.38 -11.84
CA PHE A 145 10.26 18.61 -12.53
C PHE A 145 9.08 18.54 -11.55
N PRO A 146 7.91 19.13 -11.87
CA PRO A 146 6.74 19.08 -10.99
C PRO A 146 6.28 17.64 -10.76
N PHE A 147 5.85 17.31 -9.54
CA PHE A 147 5.41 15.98 -9.12
C PHE A 147 6.47 14.88 -9.08
N GLN A 148 7.77 15.20 -9.19
CA GLN A 148 8.84 14.19 -9.09
C GLN A 148 8.73 13.32 -7.82
N LYS A 149 8.31 13.89 -6.67
CA LYS A 149 8.09 13.14 -5.42
C LYS A 149 7.06 12.00 -5.55
N VAL A 150 6.11 12.12 -6.46
CA VAL A 150 5.03 11.14 -6.70
C VAL A 150 5.40 10.19 -7.82
N VAL A 151 5.99 10.70 -8.90
CA VAL A 151 6.36 9.89 -10.07
C VAL A 151 7.45 8.88 -9.73
N MET A 152 8.45 9.28 -8.96
CA MET A 152 9.62 8.44 -8.68
C MET A 152 9.30 7.16 -7.87
N PRO A 153 8.43 7.19 -6.84
CA PRO A 153 7.95 5.96 -6.18
C PRO A 153 6.98 5.12 -7.02
N ILE A 154 6.11 5.75 -7.83
CA ILE A 154 5.07 5.05 -8.58
C ILE A 154 5.64 4.34 -9.82
N LEU A 155 6.61 4.96 -10.50
CA LEU A 155 7.16 4.44 -11.76
C LEU A 155 7.75 3.01 -11.61
N PRO A 156 8.58 2.69 -10.59
CA PRO A 156 9.05 1.32 -10.35
C PRO A 156 7.92 0.30 -10.15
N VAL A 157 6.84 0.69 -9.46
CA VAL A 157 5.68 -0.18 -9.21
C VAL A 157 4.93 -0.48 -10.50
N ILE A 158 4.78 0.52 -11.38
CA ILE A 158 4.19 0.33 -12.72
C ILE A 158 5.07 -0.59 -13.56
N ILE A 159 6.39 -0.36 -13.59
CA ILE A 159 7.33 -1.20 -14.36
C ILE A 159 7.24 -2.66 -13.89
N LEU A 160 7.29 -2.91 -12.58
CA LEU A 160 7.14 -4.25 -12.03
C LEU A 160 5.76 -4.85 -12.33
N SER A 161 4.69 -4.06 -12.30
CA SER A 161 3.34 -4.53 -12.65
C SER A 161 3.30 -5.03 -14.10
N ILE A 162 3.93 -4.31 -15.02
CA ILE A 162 4.05 -4.71 -16.43
C ILE A 162 4.90 -5.98 -16.56
N MET A 163 6.05 -6.04 -15.88
CA MET A 163 6.91 -7.23 -15.90
C MET A 163 6.17 -8.47 -15.40
N PHE A 164 5.44 -8.35 -14.29
CA PHE A 164 4.66 -9.45 -13.74
C PHE A 164 3.49 -9.84 -14.60
N TYR A 165 2.82 -8.89 -15.27
CA TYR A 165 1.78 -9.19 -16.26
C TYR A 165 2.28 -10.09 -17.39
N PHE A 166 3.51 -9.89 -17.87
CA PHE A 166 4.11 -10.76 -18.87
C PHE A 166 4.59 -12.11 -18.32
N LEU A 167 4.88 -12.20 -17.02
CA LEU A 167 5.36 -13.42 -16.37
C LEU A 167 4.21 -14.36 -15.96
N THR A 168 3.02 -13.82 -15.71
CA THR A 168 1.84 -14.57 -15.28
C THR A 168 0.89 -14.93 -16.43
N LYS A 169 1.19 -14.46 -17.65
CA LYS A 169 0.50 -14.81 -18.89
C LYS A 169 1.18 -15.99 -19.59
#